data_AF-A0A1Y4UUF4-F1
#
_entry.id   AF-A0A1Y4UUF4-F1
#
_cell.length_a   1.000
_cell.length_b   1.000
_cell.length_c   1.000
_cell.angle_alpha   90.00
_cell.angle_beta   90.00
_cell.angle_gamma   90.00
#
_symmetry.space_group_name_H-M   'P 1'
#
loop_
_entity.id
_entity.type
_entity.pdbx_description
1 polymer ?
#
loop_
_entity_poly.entity_id
_entity_poly.type
_entity_poly.pdbx_seq_one_letter_code
_entity_poly.pdbx_strand_id
1 'polypeptide(L)'
;MGKNRKLGRGGKPHGVNYAQVLARQAAIRAGLEKAARDATVQAEADAHTQRAMWLMVCSISDAYGYGPKGMQKFFAALQENTDELERMRTEVDEEYAFEKLRQKASKVTGMEVHYLEDQLGMLKEMRETQQMTSFS
;
A
#
# COMPACT_ATOMS: atom_id res chain seq x y z
N MET A 1 -1.27 34.89 -57.99
CA MET A 1 -2.52 34.66 -57.23
C MET A 1 -2.32 33.52 -56.24
N GLY A 2 -2.01 33.83 -54.97
CA GLY A 2 -1.86 32.83 -53.91
C GLY A 2 -3.18 32.61 -53.18
N LYS A 3 -3.73 31.40 -53.21
CA LYS A 3 -4.96 31.05 -52.48
C LYS A 3 -4.61 30.74 -51.02
N ASN A 4 -4.99 31.64 -50.11
CA ASN A 4 -4.92 31.43 -48.67
C ASN A 4 -5.83 30.26 -48.24
N ARG A 5 -5.23 29.15 -47.82
CA ARG A 5 -5.93 27.99 -47.24
C ARG A 5 -6.11 28.24 -45.74
N LYS A 6 -7.30 28.70 -45.34
CA LYS A 6 -7.63 28.82 -43.90
C LYS A 6 -7.68 27.42 -43.28
N LEU A 7 -6.82 27.17 -42.30
CA LEU A 7 -6.87 25.99 -41.43
C LEU A 7 -8.18 26.04 -40.63
N GLY A 8 -9.11 25.14 -40.96
CA GLY A 8 -10.37 24.99 -40.26
C GLY A 8 -10.11 24.61 -38.80
N ARG A 9 -10.56 25.47 -37.88
CA ARG A 9 -10.63 25.16 -36.45
C ARG A 9 -11.46 23.90 -36.26
N GLY A 10 -10.87 22.89 -35.61
CA GLY A 10 -11.50 21.60 -35.34
C GLY A 10 -12.87 21.74 -34.68
N GLY A 11 -13.92 21.46 -35.46
CA GLY A 11 -15.28 21.34 -34.98
C GLY A 11 -15.43 20.04 -34.19
N LYS A 12 -16.17 20.11 -33.07
CA LYS A 12 -16.47 18.98 -32.18
C LYS A 12 -17.03 17.78 -32.96
N PRO A 13 -16.69 16.53 -32.59
CA PRO A 13 -17.26 15.34 -33.22
C PRO A 13 -18.80 15.40 -33.18
N HIS A 14 -19.44 15.12 -34.31
CA HIS A 14 -20.90 15.13 -34.44
C HIS A 14 -21.55 14.22 -33.38
N GLY A 15 -22.48 14.76 -32.59
CA GLY A 15 -23.34 14.01 -31.66
C GLY A 15 -23.12 14.28 -30.16
N VAL A 16 -22.06 15.00 -29.76
CA VAL A 16 -21.78 15.27 -28.35
C VAL A 16 -22.34 16.62 -27.93
N ASN A 17 -23.38 16.64 -27.09
CA ASN A 17 -23.92 17.88 -26.53
C ASN A 17 -22.90 18.50 -25.55
N TYR A 18 -22.89 19.82 -25.43
CA TYR A 18 -22.02 20.57 -24.52
C TYR A 18 -22.07 20.05 -23.07
N ALA A 19 -23.25 19.62 -22.60
CA ALA A 19 -23.40 18.97 -21.30
C ALA A 19 -22.55 17.71 -21.14
N GLN A 20 -22.43 16.88 -22.18
CA GLN A 20 -21.61 15.68 -22.17
C GLN A 20 -20.11 16.01 -22.19
N VAL A 21 -19.71 17.10 -22.88
CA VAL A 21 -18.33 17.61 -22.83
C VAL A 21 -17.98 18.09 -21.41
N LEU A 22 -18.87 18.84 -20.77
CA LEU A 22 -18.68 19.30 -19.39
C LEU A 22 -18.64 18.14 -18.39
N ALA A 23 -19.54 17.16 -18.53
CA ALA A 23 -19.56 15.96 -17.70
C ALA A 23 -18.24 15.18 -17.82
N ARG A 24 -17.70 15.03 -19.04
CA ARG A 24 -16.40 14.39 -19.26
C ARG A 24 -15.25 15.18 -18.60
N GLN A 25 -15.26 16.50 -18.70
CA GLN A 25 -14.25 17.35 -18.05
C GLN A 25 -14.32 17.27 -16.52
N ALA A 26 -15.53 17.26 -15.96
CA ALA A 26 -15.75 17.09 -14.52
C ALA A 26 -15.26 15.72 -14.04
N ALA A 27 -15.56 14.64 -14.79
CA ALA A 27 -15.08 13.30 -14.48
C ALA A 27 -13.54 13.20 -14.51
N ILE A 28 -12.89 13.84 -15.50
CA ILE A 28 -11.42 13.91 -15.56
C ILE A 28 -10.87 14.65 -14.33
N ARG A 29 -11.44 15.80 -13.96
CA ARG A 29 -10.99 16.56 -12.80
C ARG A 29 -11.15 15.77 -11.50
N ALA A 30 -12.31 15.15 -11.30
CA ALA A 30 -12.56 14.30 -10.14
C ALA A 30 -11.58 13.11 -10.10
N GLY A 31 -11.26 12.52 -11.25
CA GLY A 31 -10.24 11.47 -11.36
C GLY A 31 -8.84 11.94 -10.96
N LEU A 32 -8.43 13.14 -11.40
CA LEU A 32 -7.15 13.74 -11.01
C LEU A 32 -7.08 14.07 -9.52
N GLU A 33 -8.15 14.65 -8.95
CA GLU A 33 -8.23 14.96 -7.52
C GLU A 33 -8.17 13.69 -6.67
N LYS A 34 -8.86 12.62 -7.09
CA LYS A 34 -8.78 11.32 -6.42
C LYS A 34 -7.36 10.75 -6.47
N ALA A 35 -6.73 10.73 -7.64
CA ALA A 35 -5.35 10.23 -7.78
C ALA A 35 -4.35 11.02 -6.93
N ALA A 36 -4.51 12.35 -6.81
CA ALA A 36 -3.67 13.18 -5.95
C ALA A 36 -3.84 12.86 -4.46
N ARG A 37 -5.08 12.58 -4.02
CA ARG A 37 -5.35 12.13 -2.65
C ARG A 37 -4.76 10.75 -2.40
N ASP A 38 -4.97 9.80 -3.30
CA ASP A 38 -4.44 8.44 -3.18
C ASP A 38 -2.90 8.46 -3.12
N ALA A 39 -2.24 9.29 -3.92
CA ALA A 39 -0.79 9.48 -3.87
C ALA A 39 -0.32 10.09 -2.54
N THR A 40 -1.08 11.02 -1.97
CA THR A 40 -0.78 11.61 -0.65
C THR A 40 -0.90 10.57 0.46
N VAL A 41 -1.97 9.78 0.44
CA VAL A 41 -2.18 8.67 1.39
C VAL A 41 -1.06 7.65 1.28
N GLN A 42 -0.62 7.30 0.07
CA GLN A 42 0.51 6.40 -0.13
C GLN A 42 1.80 6.98 0.44
N ALA A 43 2.10 8.25 0.18
CA ALA A 43 3.30 8.90 0.71
C ALA A 43 3.31 8.96 2.25
N GLU A 44 2.14 9.18 2.87
CA GLU A 44 1.98 9.12 4.31
C GLU A 44 2.20 7.69 4.85
N ALA A 45 1.64 6.68 4.21
CA ALA A 45 1.84 5.28 4.57
C ALA A 45 3.32 4.85 4.46
N ASP A 46 4.00 5.29 3.41
CA ASP A 46 5.44 5.03 3.22
C ASP A 46 6.27 5.71 4.32
N ALA A 47 5.93 6.97 4.67
CA ALA A 47 6.59 7.69 5.76
C ALA A 47 6.35 7.01 7.13
N HIS A 48 5.15 6.48 7.37
CA HIS A 48 4.84 5.70 8.57
C HIS A 48 5.67 4.41 8.62
N THR A 49 5.77 3.70 7.50
CA THR A 49 6.57 2.46 7.39
C THR A 49 8.05 2.72 7.65
N GLN A 50 8.62 3.79 7.07
CA GLN A 50 10.00 4.19 7.31
C GLN A 50 10.27 4.46 8.79
N ARG A 51 9.39 5.21 9.46
CA ARG A 51 9.52 5.51 10.89
C ARG A 51 9.40 4.25 11.75
N ALA A 52 8.51 3.32 11.39
CA ALA A 52 8.39 2.03 12.08
C ALA A 52 9.67 1.20 11.93
N MET A 53 10.29 1.18 10.74
CA MET A 53 11.58 0.50 10.53
C MET A 53 12.69 1.11 11.38
N TRP A 54 12.76 2.44 11.50
CA TRP A 54 13.73 3.09 12.38
C TRP A 54 13.52 2.70 13.83
N LEU A 55 12.28 2.69 14.30
CA LEU A 55 11.94 2.25 15.66
C LEU A 55 12.36 0.80 15.91
N MET A 56 12.13 -0.11 14.96
CA MET A 56 12.58 -1.50 15.07
C MET A 56 14.10 -1.60 15.22
N VAL A 57 14.86 -0.88 14.39
CA VAL A 57 16.32 -0.85 14.46
C VAL A 57 16.81 -0.35 15.82
N CYS A 58 16.26 0.76 16.31
CA CYS A 58 16.57 1.28 17.65
C CYS A 58 16.24 0.24 18.73
N SER A 59 15.06 -0.39 18.66
CA SER A 59 14.61 -1.37 19.65
C SER A 59 15.52 -2.61 19.69
N ILE A 60 15.96 -3.10 18.53
CA ILE A 60 16.90 -4.21 18.42
C ILE A 60 18.27 -3.81 19.00
N SER A 61 18.76 -2.61 18.67
CA SER A 61 20.01 -2.09 19.22
C SER A 61 19.95 -2.02 20.75
N ASP A 62 18.88 -1.46 21.31
CA ASP A 62 18.72 -1.26 22.75
C ASP A 62 18.52 -2.58 23.50
N ALA A 63 17.75 -3.52 22.94
CA ALA A 63 17.47 -4.81 23.57
C ALA A 63 18.68 -5.76 23.57
N TYR A 64 19.51 -5.73 22.53
CA TYR A 64 20.60 -6.69 22.34
C TYR A 64 22.01 -6.06 22.39
N GLY A 65 22.11 -4.74 22.57
CA GLY A 65 23.38 -4.02 22.62
C GLY A 65 24.12 -3.96 21.28
N TYR A 66 23.42 -4.08 20.16
CA TYR A 66 24.04 -4.11 18.84
C TYR A 66 24.49 -2.71 18.39
N GLY A 67 25.80 -2.52 18.26
CA GLY A 67 26.38 -1.40 17.51
C GLY A 67 26.37 -1.64 15.99
N PRO A 68 27.00 -0.75 15.20
CA PRO A 68 26.97 -0.80 13.73
C PRO A 68 27.37 -2.16 13.12
N LYS A 69 28.37 -2.84 13.69
CA LYS A 69 28.80 -4.18 13.24
C LYS A 69 27.77 -5.27 13.52
N GLY A 70 27.02 -5.16 14.61
CA GLY A 70 25.91 -6.07 14.90
C GLY A 70 24.77 -5.88 13.91
N MET A 71 24.45 -4.62 13.61
CA MET A 71 23.41 -4.27 12.63
C MET A 71 23.73 -4.71 11.20
N GLN A 72 25.00 -4.81 10.80
CA GLN A 72 25.37 -5.36 9.49
C GLN A 72 24.84 -6.79 9.28
N LYS A 73 24.86 -7.63 10.32
CA LYS A 73 24.29 -8.98 10.23
C LYS A 73 22.76 -8.95 10.07
N PHE A 74 22.10 -8.05 10.78
CA PHE A 74 20.66 -7.83 10.62
C PHE A 74 20.32 -7.40 9.19
N PHE A 75 21.05 -6.44 8.62
CA PHE A 75 20.80 -5.97 7.25
C PHE A 75 21.10 -7.02 6.20
N ALA A 76 22.15 -7.84 6.38
CA ALA A 76 22.42 -8.97 5.49
C ALA A 76 21.27 -9.98 5.51
N ALA A 77 20.78 -10.35 6.70
CA ALA A 77 19.64 -11.25 6.84
C ALA A 77 18.34 -10.63 6.27
N LEU A 78 18.14 -9.32 6.42
CA LEU A 78 17.01 -8.62 5.84
C LEU A 78 17.05 -8.70 4.30
N GLN A 79 18.21 -8.45 3.69
CA GLN A 79 18.40 -8.55 2.24
C GLN A 79 18.12 -9.97 1.74
N GLU A 80 18.69 -11.00 2.37
CA GLU A 80 18.45 -12.39 1.99
C GLU A 80 16.97 -12.77 2.08
N ASN A 81 16.26 -12.29 3.11
CA ASN A 81 14.82 -12.51 3.25
C ASN A 81 14.01 -11.77 2.17
N THR A 82 14.42 -10.57 1.78
CA THR A 82 13.80 -9.82 0.68
C THR A 82 14.01 -10.51 -0.65
N ASP A 83 15.22 -10.97 -0.94
CA ASP A 83 15.54 -11.68 -2.18
C ASP A 83 14.75 -12.99 -2.28
N GLU A 84 14.64 -13.73 -1.17
CA GLU A 84 13.80 -14.94 -1.08
C GLU A 84 12.32 -14.63 -1.32
N LEU A 85 11.79 -13.55 -0.75
CA LEU A 85 10.41 -13.12 -0.95
C LEU A 85 10.14 -12.80 -2.42
N GLU A 86 11.00 -11.99 -3.04
CA GLU A 86 10.88 -11.65 -4.47
C GLU A 86 11.00 -12.87 -5.38
N ARG A 87 11.88 -13.83 -5.02
CA ARG A 87 11.96 -15.10 -5.73
C ARG A 87 10.63 -15.87 -5.64
N MET A 88 10.07 -16.02 -4.44
CA MET A 88 8.78 -16.71 -4.26
C MET A 88 7.64 -16.02 -5.01
N ARG A 89 7.58 -14.68 -5.01
CA ARG A 89 6.59 -13.89 -5.76
C ARG A 89 6.68 -14.14 -7.26
N THR A 90 7.90 -14.32 -7.77
CA THR A 90 8.17 -14.51 -9.21
C THR A 90 7.94 -15.96 -9.65
N GLU A 91 8.36 -16.93 -8.84
CA GLU A 91 8.32 -18.36 -9.18
C GLU A 91 6.95 -19.01 -8.93
N VAL A 92 6.18 -18.52 -7.96
CA VAL A 92 4.87 -19.07 -7.56
C VAL A 92 3.79 -18.01 -7.71
N ASP A 93 3.57 -17.19 -6.69
CA ASP A 93 2.66 -16.05 -6.68
C ASP A 93 2.83 -15.22 -5.37
N GLU A 94 2.11 -14.10 -5.29
CA GLU A 94 2.12 -13.23 -4.10
C GLU A 94 1.48 -13.87 -2.86
N GLU A 95 0.37 -14.59 -3.03
CA GLU A 95 -0.37 -15.17 -1.91
C GLU A 95 0.49 -16.19 -1.16
N TYR A 96 1.13 -17.08 -1.90
CA TYR A 96 2.09 -18.05 -1.38
C TYR A 96 3.28 -17.37 -0.71
N ALA A 97 3.87 -16.37 -1.36
CA ALA A 97 5.06 -15.68 -0.85
C ALA A 97 4.79 -14.98 0.48
N PHE A 98 3.67 -14.27 0.59
CA PHE A 98 3.29 -13.58 1.82
C PHE A 98 2.83 -14.54 2.92
N GLU A 99 2.14 -15.64 2.57
CA GLU A 99 1.76 -16.64 3.57
C GLU A 99 3.00 -17.33 4.16
N LYS A 100 4.01 -17.63 3.34
CA LYS A 100 5.31 -18.13 3.83
C LYS A 100 6.01 -17.13 4.74
N LEU A 101 6.01 -15.85 4.38
CA LEU A 101 6.60 -14.80 5.20
C LEU A 101 5.88 -14.68 6.56
N ARG A 102 4.54 -14.69 6.56
CA ARG A 102 3.70 -14.64 7.77
C ARG A 102 3.98 -15.84 8.69
N GLN A 103 4.05 -17.05 8.14
CA GLN A 103 4.39 -18.26 8.90
C GLN A 103 5.80 -18.17 9.52
N LYS A 104 6.79 -17.66 8.77
CA LYS A 104 8.14 -17.44 9.27
C LYS A 104 8.14 -16.42 10.42
N ALA A 105 7.43 -15.30 10.28
CA ALA A 105 7.28 -14.30 11.33
C ALA A 105 6.61 -14.88 12.59
N SER A 106 5.57 -15.69 12.42
CA SER A 106 4.88 -16.37 13.53
C SER A 106 5.82 -17.31 14.29
N LYS A 107 6.60 -18.10 13.54
CA LYS A 107 7.59 -19.01 14.11
C LYS A 107 8.70 -18.29 14.90
N VAL A 108 9.18 -17.15 14.38
CA VAL A 108 10.25 -16.38 15.03
C VAL A 108 9.76 -15.68 16.30
N THR A 109 8.54 -15.14 16.28
CA THR A 109 7.96 -14.41 17.42
C THR A 109 7.36 -15.33 18.47
N GLY A 110 7.00 -16.57 18.10
CA GLY A 110 6.20 -17.46 18.93
C GLY A 110 4.74 -17.01 19.08
N MET A 111 4.32 -16.02 18.30
CA MET A 111 2.96 -15.47 18.30
C MET A 111 2.27 -15.79 16.98
N GLU A 112 0.94 -15.93 17.02
CA GLU A 112 0.17 -16.03 15.78
C GLU A 112 0.09 -14.66 15.10
N VAL A 113 0.68 -14.55 13.91
CA VAL A 113 0.64 -13.34 13.09
C VAL A 113 -0.51 -13.46 12.11
N HIS A 114 -1.46 -12.53 12.12
CA HIS A 114 -2.62 -12.51 11.23
C HIS A 114 -2.48 -11.44 10.15
N TYR A 115 -3.20 -11.61 9.04
CA TYR A 115 -3.39 -10.50 8.10
C TYR A 115 -4.21 -9.40 8.77
N LEU A 116 -3.97 -8.15 8.37
CA LEU A 116 -4.65 -6.99 8.94
C LEU A 116 -6.17 -7.07 8.77
N GLU A 117 -6.64 -7.59 7.64
CA GLU A 117 -8.06 -7.77 7.34
C GLU A 117 -8.72 -8.74 8.32
N ASP A 118 -8.08 -9.90 8.55
CA ASP A 118 -8.53 -10.89 9.53
C ASP A 118 -8.57 -10.27 10.93
N GLN A 119 -7.53 -9.52 11.30
CA GLN A 119 -7.45 -8.85 12.59
C GLN A 119 -8.57 -7.81 12.78
N LEU A 120 -8.90 -7.04 11.74
CA LEU A 120 -10.00 -6.09 11.77
C LEU A 120 -11.37 -6.79 11.87
N GLY A 121 -11.55 -7.91 11.18
CA GLY A 121 -12.73 -8.76 11.30
C GLY A 121 -12.95 -9.25 12.73
N MET A 122 -11.93 -9.86 13.32
CA MET A 122 -11.98 -10.33 14.71
C MET A 122 -12.28 -9.21 15.71
N LEU A 123 -11.63 -8.04 15.56
CA LEU A 123 -11.88 -6.89 16.42
C LEU A 123 -13.32 -6.35 16.31
N LYS A 124 -13.90 -6.42 15.11
CA LYS A 124 -15.30 -6.05 14.89
C LYS A 124 -16.24 -7.01 15.61
N GLU A 125 -16.04 -8.32 15.48
CA GLU A 125 -16.84 -9.35 16.16
C GLU A 125 -16.73 -9.26 17.68
N MET A 126 -15.51 -9.03 18.21
CA MET A 126 -15.30 -8.82 19.64
C MET A 126 -16.04 -7.58 20.17
N ARG A 127 -16.10 -6.50 19.37
CA ARG A 127 -16.85 -5.30 19.75
C ARG A 127 -18.36 -5.54 19.75
N GLU A 128 -18.88 -6.26 18.76
CA GLU A 128 -20.30 -6.60 18.66
C GLU A 128 -20.74 -7.52 19.81
N THR A 129 -19.92 -8.50 20.18
CA THR A 129 -20.18 -9.40 21.32
C THR A 129 -20.09 -8.69 22.67
N GLN A 130 -19.12 -7.78 22.87
CA GLN A 130 -19.05 -6.95 24.08
C GLN A 130 -20.25 -6.00 24.21
N GLN A 131 -20.76 -5.48 23.10
CA GLN A 131 -21.96 -4.65 23.12
C GLN A 131 -23.19 -5.50 23.50
N MET A 132 -23.36 -6.69 22.91
CA MET A 132 -24.48 -7.58 23.26
C MET A 132 -24.48 -8.01 24.73
N THR A 133 -23.32 -8.27 25.33
CA THR A 133 -23.22 -8.63 26.76
C THR A 133 -23.39 -7.44 27.70
N SER A 134 -23.15 -6.20 27.24
CA SER A 134 -23.39 -4.99 28.03
C SER A 134 -24.85 -4.51 28.06
N PHE A 135 -25.71 -5.06 27.19
CA PHE A 135 -27.15 -4.77 27.13
C PHE A 135 -28.04 -5.91 27.67
N SER A 136 -27.44 -6.98 28.22
CA SER A 136 -28.13 -8.10 28.89
C SER A 136 -27.91 -8.05 30.40
#